data_AF-A0A0J1BJ22-F1
#
_entry.id   AF-A0A0J1BJ22-F1
#
_cell.length_a   1.000
_cell.length_b   1.000
_cell.length_c   1.000
_cell.angle_alpha   90.00
_cell.angle_beta   90.00
_cell.angle_gamma   90.00
#
_symmetry.space_group_name_H-M   'P 1'
#
loop_
_entity.id
_entity.type
_entity.pdbx_description
1 polymer ?
#
loop_
_entity_poly.entity_id
_entity_poly.type
_entity_poly.pdbx_seq_one_letter_code
_entity_poly.pdbx_strand_id
1 'polypeptide(L)'
;MSDDASTAANPDAHSAMDSRGMTLAGWAFQGMVVTLGLATGCLFIGVILGVIGSDDAPEGNPTLFVLIGVAALVFNTVLAFLVPAMLRSAAATRLKAAEGAVASARSWVQWPEREPMPMPLSRFCQADQTARLIGQAMLEGTAVINFVMMFLTRSPVNLMCAVVALVGVVAMFPTIGRMRTRIASVLEA
;
A
#
# COMPACT_ATOMS: atom_id res chain seq x y z
N MET A 1 23.85 42.32 43.55
CA MET A 1 22.44 42.44 43.13
C MET A 1 22.44 42.34 41.62
N SER A 2 22.28 41.12 41.09
CA SER A 2 20.99 40.53 40.67
C SER A 2 20.88 40.71 39.14
N ASP A 3 20.56 39.76 38.28
CA ASP A 3 20.18 38.36 38.37
C ASP A 3 20.55 37.69 37.03
N ASP A 4 21.35 36.62 37.06
CA ASP A 4 21.49 35.70 35.92
C ASP A 4 20.31 34.72 35.96
N ALA A 5 19.21 35.08 35.28
CA ALA A 5 18.05 34.21 35.13
C ALA A 5 18.34 33.12 34.10
N SER A 6 18.67 31.93 34.60
CA SER A 6 18.73 30.69 33.84
C SER A 6 17.38 30.39 33.20
N THR A 7 17.29 30.61 31.88
CA THR A 7 16.20 30.04 31.07
C THR A 7 16.52 28.56 30.88
N ALA A 8 16.12 27.74 31.86
CA ALA A 8 16.13 26.30 31.73
C ALA A 8 15.13 25.93 30.62
N ALA A 9 15.67 25.66 29.43
CA ALA A 9 14.93 25.04 28.34
C ALA A 9 14.38 23.71 28.85
N ASN A 10 13.05 23.65 29.00
CA ASN A 10 12.34 22.47 29.49
C ASN A 10 12.58 21.28 28.54
N PRO A 11 13.36 20.26 28.94
CA PRO A 11 13.68 19.12 28.07
C PRO A 11 12.45 18.23 27.81
N ASP A 12 11.36 18.42 28.56
CA ASP A 12 10.14 17.61 28.47
C ASP A 12 9.25 17.99 27.27
N ALA A 13 9.49 19.13 26.63
CA ALA A 13 8.72 19.56 25.46
C ALA A 13 8.99 18.71 24.22
N HIS A 14 10.22 18.17 24.07
CA HIS A 14 10.56 17.26 22.97
C HIS A 14 10.02 15.84 23.20
N SER A 15 9.93 15.40 24.46
CA SER A 15 9.41 14.07 24.85
C SER A 15 7.91 13.92 24.62
N ALA A 16 7.15 15.02 24.70
CA ALA A 16 5.70 15.02 24.49
C ALA A 16 5.30 14.98 23.00
N MET A 17 6.16 15.48 22.10
CA MET A 17 5.92 15.40 20.65
C MET A 17 6.23 14.02 20.06
N ASP A 18 7.16 13.27 20.66
CA ASP A 18 7.51 11.90 20.22
C ASP A 18 6.53 10.81 20.69
N SER A 19 5.61 11.14 21.61
CA SER A 19 4.63 10.19 22.15
C SER A 19 3.30 10.13 21.37
N ARG A 20 3.20 10.80 20.20
CA ARG A 20 2.07 10.58 19.28
C ARG A 20 2.34 9.34 18.42
N GLY A 21 2.33 8.17 19.05
CA GLY A 21 2.37 6.90 18.34
C GLY A 21 1.25 6.83 17.29
N MET A 22 1.56 6.29 16.11
CA MET A 22 0.60 6.24 15.01
C MET A 22 -0.61 5.37 15.38
N THR A 23 -1.80 5.89 15.14
CA THR A 23 -3.07 5.22 15.45
C THR A 23 -3.49 4.29 14.32
N LEU A 24 -4.38 3.33 14.59
CA LEU A 24 -4.90 2.42 13.56
C LEU A 24 -5.66 3.19 12.46
N ALA A 25 -6.44 4.21 12.86
CA ALA A 25 -7.11 5.10 11.92
C ALA A 25 -6.11 5.89 11.06
N GLY A 26 -4.99 6.32 11.64
CA GLY A 26 -3.91 7.01 10.92
C GLY A 26 -3.28 6.15 9.81
N TRP A 27 -2.93 4.90 10.12
CA TRP A 27 -2.41 3.96 9.11
C TRP A 27 -3.42 3.66 8.00
N ALA A 28 -4.69 3.45 8.37
CA ALA A 28 -5.75 3.23 7.39
C ALA A 28 -5.89 4.43 6.46
N PHE A 29 -5.98 5.65 7.01
CA PHE A 29 -6.09 6.88 6.25
C PHE A 29 -4.90 7.10 5.32
N GLN A 30 -3.67 6.93 5.81
CA GLN A 30 -2.47 7.05 4.98
C GLN A 30 -2.49 6.07 3.80
N GLY A 31 -2.88 4.82 4.06
CA GLY A 31 -3.04 3.84 3.00
C GLY A 31 -4.12 4.22 1.99
N MET A 32 -5.25 4.79 2.44
CA MET A 32 -6.35 5.19 1.56
C MET A 32 -5.88 6.30 0.61
N VAL A 33 -5.19 7.31 1.15
CA VAL A 33 -4.63 8.42 0.37
C VAL A 33 -3.68 7.91 -0.71
N VAL A 34 -2.76 7.00 -0.37
CA VAL A 34 -1.82 6.45 -1.35
C VAL A 34 -2.54 5.61 -2.41
N THR A 35 -3.50 4.78 -2.01
CA THR A 35 -4.27 3.95 -2.95
C THR A 35 -5.05 4.81 -3.94
N LEU A 36 -5.71 5.87 -3.44
CA LEU A 36 -6.43 6.82 -4.28
C LEU A 36 -5.47 7.54 -5.23
N GLY A 37 -4.35 8.05 -4.73
CA GLY A 37 -3.33 8.71 -5.54
C GLY A 37 -2.85 7.84 -6.69
N LEU A 38 -2.47 6.59 -6.41
CA LEU A 38 -2.04 5.62 -7.42
C LEU A 38 -3.14 5.33 -8.45
N ALA A 39 -4.37 5.04 -7.99
CA ALA A 39 -5.48 4.74 -8.88
C ALA A 39 -5.84 5.94 -9.79
N THR A 40 -5.87 7.15 -9.23
CA THR A 40 -6.12 8.37 -10.02
C THR A 40 -4.99 8.67 -11.00
N GLY A 41 -3.73 8.48 -10.58
CA GLY A 41 -2.57 8.67 -11.45
C GLY A 41 -2.60 7.73 -12.66
N CYS A 42 -2.84 6.43 -12.44
CA CYS A 42 -3.05 5.46 -13.51
C CYS A 42 -4.16 5.88 -14.47
N LEU A 43 -5.30 6.31 -13.93
CA LEU A 43 -6.45 6.71 -14.72
C LEU A 43 -6.09 7.88 -15.65
N PHE A 44 -5.42 8.91 -15.12
CA PHE A 44 -4.98 10.05 -15.94
C PHE A 44 -3.96 9.65 -17.00
N ILE A 45 -2.99 8.79 -16.67
CA ILE A 45 -2.03 8.27 -17.66
C ILE A 45 -2.77 7.55 -18.79
N GLY A 46 -3.73 6.68 -18.47
CA GLY A 46 -4.55 5.97 -19.44
C GLY A 46 -5.35 6.92 -20.34
N VAL A 47 -5.97 7.96 -19.76
CA VAL A 47 -6.71 8.98 -20.52
C VAL A 47 -5.79 9.76 -21.45
N ILE A 48 -4.64 10.25 -20.95
CA ILE A 48 -3.67 11.02 -21.73
C ILE A 48 -3.16 10.20 -22.92
N LEU A 49 -2.71 8.97 -22.67
CA LEU A 49 -2.24 8.07 -23.72
C LEU A 49 -3.36 7.72 -24.70
N GLY A 50 -4.59 7.54 -24.22
CA GLY A 50 -5.75 7.30 -25.08
C GLY A 50 -6.05 8.47 -26.02
N VAL A 51 -5.95 9.71 -25.53
CA VAL A 51 -6.18 10.93 -26.34
C VAL A 51 -5.04 11.16 -27.34
N ILE A 52 -3.78 10.99 -26.94
CA ILE A 52 -2.63 11.17 -27.85
C ILE A 52 -2.62 10.07 -28.94
N GLY A 53 -3.06 8.85 -28.60
CA GLY A 53 -2.98 7.69 -29.48
C GLY A 53 -4.08 7.58 -30.52
N SER A 54 -5.00 8.56 -30.63
CA SER A 54 -6.12 8.52 -31.56
C SER A 54 -5.73 8.71 -33.03
N ASP A 55 -4.56 9.30 -33.28
CA ASP A 55 -4.13 9.69 -34.62
C ASP A 55 -3.13 8.65 -35.18
N ASP A 56 -3.49 8.04 -36.33
CA ASP A 56 -2.81 6.99 -37.09
C ASP A 56 -2.48 5.62 -36.45
N ALA A 57 -2.79 4.54 -37.19
CA ALA A 57 -2.53 3.17 -36.75
C ALA A 57 -1.01 2.89 -36.78
N PRO A 58 -0.42 2.44 -35.67
CA PRO A 58 1.02 2.25 -35.58
C PRO A 58 1.52 1.11 -36.47
N GLU A 59 2.61 1.37 -37.21
CA GLU A 59 3.31 0.37 -38.01
C GLU A 59 4.20 -0.49 -37.09
N GLY A 60 3.82 -1.76 -36.88
CA GLY A 60 4.57 -2.69 -36.03
C GLY A 60 3.93 -4.07 -35.95
N ASN A 61 4.55 -5.02 -35.24
CA ASN A 61 3.97 -6.33 -34.98
C ASN A 61 3.10 -6.29 -33.72
N PRO A 62 1.77 -6.12 -33.83
CA PRO A 62 0.90 -5.92 -32.66
C PRO A 62 0.90 -7.12 -31.72
N THR A 63 1.14 -8.32 -32.24
CA THR A 63 1.11 -9.58 -31.48
C THR A 63 2.19 -9.61 -30.40
N LEU A 64 3.40 -9.11 -30.69
CA LEU A 64 4.51 -9.11 -29.74
C LEU A 64 4.23 -8.20 -28.54
N PHE A 65 3.72 -7.00 -28.77
CA PHE A 65 3.40 -6.05 -27.70
C PHE A 65 2.22 -6.52 -26.84
N VAL A 66 1.20 -7.14 -27.43
CA VAL A 66 0.12 -7.78 -26.68
C VAL A 66 0.66 -8.90 -25.79
N LEU A 67 1.56 -9.74 -26.32
CA LEU A 67 2.17 -10.81 -25.55
C LEU A 67 2.96 -10.26 -24.34
N ILE A 68 3.70 -9.16 -24.53
CA ILE A 68 4.40 -8.47 -23.42
C ILE A 68 3.40 -7.95 -22.38
N GLY A 69 2.30 -7.30 -22.81
CA GLY A 69 1.27 -6.79 -21.91
C GLY A 69 0.61 -7.88 -21.06
N VAL A 70 0.26 -9.01 -21.70
CA VAL A 70 -0.32 -10.19 -21.04
C VAL A 70 0.70 -10.85 -20.11
N ALA A 71 1.95 -11.04 -20.55
CA ALA A 71 3.00 -11.63 -19.73
C ALA A 71 3.29 -10.76 -18.49
N ALA A 72 3.35 -9.44 -18.65
CA ALA A 72 3.50 -8.49 -17.55
C ALA A 72 2.33 -8.62 -16.56
N LEU A 73 1.09 -8.71 -17.05
CA LEU A 73 -0.08 -8.92 -16.19
C LEU A 73 0.04 -10.21 -15.39
N VAL A 74 0.30 -11.34 -16.02
CA VAL A 74 0.38 -12.64 -15.32
C VAL A 74 1.51 -12.63 -14.29
N PHE A 75 2.72 -12.23 -14.69
CA PHE A 75 3.90 -12.26 -13.83
C PHE A 75 3.78 -11.30 -12.65
N ASN A 76 3.42 -10.04 -12.91
CA ASN A 76 3.31 -9.03 -11.86
C ASN A 76 2.11 -9.29 -10.94
N THR A 77 1.04 -9.90 -11.43
CA THR A 77 -0.08 -10.32 -10.57
C THR A 77 0.41 -11.35 -9.55
N VAL A 78 1.17 -12.36 -9.99
CA VAL A 78 1.76 -13.35 -9.07
C VAL A 78 2.65 -12.68 -8.03
N LEU A 79 3.54 -11.76 -8.45
CA LEU A 79 4.41 -11.03 -7.53
C LEU A 79 3.65 -10.11 -6.58
N ALA A 80 2.58 -9.47 -7.05
CA ALA A 80 1.71 -8.58 -6.26
C ALA A 80 0.99 -9.33 -5.13
N PHE A 81 0.85 -10.66 -5.21
CA PHE A 81 0.36 -11.48 -4.12
C PHE A 81 1.48 -12.12 -3.31
N LEU A 82 2.51 -12.64 -3.97
CA LEU A 82 3.59 -13.39 -3.33
C LEU A 82 4.46 -12.51 -2.43
N VAL A 83 4.99 -11.40 -2.94
CA VAL A 83 5.89 -10.54 -2.16
C VAL A 83 5.17 -9.97 -0.94
N PRO A 84 3.95 -9.44 -1.05
CA PRO A 84 3.21 -8.98 0.11
C PRO A 84 2.83 -10.09 1.09
N ALA A 85 2.59 -11.32 0.63
CA ALA A 85 2.33 -12.46 1.51
C ALA A 85 3.57 -12.82 2.35
N MET A 86 4.76 -12.85 1.73
CA MET A 86 6.01 -13.12 2.44
C MET A 86 6.31 -12.08 3.51
N LEU A 87 6.16 -10.79 3.18
CA LEU A 87 6.37 -9.69 4.14
C LEU A 87 5.40 -9.77 5.33
N ARG A 88 4.12 -10.05 5.05
CA ARG A 88 3.10 -10.22 6.10
C ARG A 88 3.37 -11.44 6.97
N SER A 89 3.79 -12.56 6.38
CA SER A 89 4.13 -13.77 7.12
C SER A 89 5.29 -13.51 8.10
N ALA A 90 6.34 -12.85 7.64
CA ALA A 90 7.47 -12.47 8.50
C ALA A 90 7.06 -11.51 9.63
N ALA A 91 6.17 -10.56 9.35
CA ALA A 91 5.64 -9.64 10.35
C ALA A 91 4.70 -10.34 11.36
N ALA A 92 3.90 -11.30 10.89
CA ALA A 92 2.97 -12.07 11.71
C ALA A 92 3.72 -12.90 12.77
N THR A 93 4.80 -13.58 12.40
CA THR A 93 5.64 -14.33 13.35
C THR A 93 6.20 -13.44 14.46
N ARG A 94 6.62 -12.21 14.11
CA ARG A 94 7.11 -11.23 15.10
C ARG A 94 6.00 -10.70 16.01
N LEU A 95 4.80 -10.52 15.46
CA LEU A 95 3.64 -10.09 16.21
C LEU A 95 3.24 -11.16 17.24
N LYS A 96 3.02 -12.41 16.82
CA LYS A 96 2.69 -13.53 17.71
C LYS A 96 3.69 -13.70 18.86
N ALA A 97 4.99 -13.64 18.55
CA ALA A 97 6.04 -13.76 19.56
C ALA A 97 5.99 -12.64 20.61
N ALA A 98 5.58 -11.44 20.20
CA ALA A 98 5.45 -10.30 21.11
C ALA A 98 4.13 -10.33 21.91
N GLU A 99 3.05 -10.94 21.41
CA GLU A 99 1.77 -11.01 22.15
C GLU A 99 1.93 -11.88 23.40
N GLY A 100 2.59 -13.04 23.26
CA GLY A 100 2.89 -13.93 24.38
C GLY A 100 3.90 -13.35 25.39
N ALA A 101 4.67 -12.34 25.00
CA ALA A 101 5.67 -11.70 25.84
C ALA A 101 5.17 -10.45 26.58
N VAL A 102 4.09 -9.83 26.10
CA VAL A 102 3.56 -8.58 26.67
C VAL A 102 2.37 -8.91 27.56
N ALA A 103 2.52 -8.65 28.85
CA ALA A 103 1.43 -8.73 29.85
C ALA A 103 0.43 -7.56 29.68
N SER A 104 -0.09 -7.33 28.46
CA SER A 104 -1.11 -6.31 28.25
C SER A 104 -2.47 -6.85 28.66
N ALA A 105 -3.16 -6.12 29.55
CA ALA A 105 -4.52 -6.44 29.99
C ALA A 105 -5.59 -6.39 28.87
N ARG A 106 -5.22 -6.05 27.63
CA ARG A 106 -6.10 -5.87 26.47
C ARG A 106 -5.58 -6.64 25.27
N SER A 107 -6.47 -7.38 24.60
CA SER A 107 -6.18 -8.03 23.31
C SER A 107 -5.88 -6.98 22.23
N TRP A 108 -4.87 -7.25 21.40
CA TRP A 108 -4.50 -6.36 20.29
C TRP A 108 -5.60 -6.21 19.24
N VAL A 109 -6.50 -7.18 19.10
CA VAL A 109 -7.67 -7.11 18.19
C VAL A 109 -8.63 -5.99 18.59
N GLN A 110 -8.76 -5.74 19.90
CA GLN A 110 -9.68 -4.77 20.48
C GLN A 110 -9.04 -3.40 20.69
N TRP A 111 -7.85 -3.15 20.14
CA TRP A 111 -7.19 -1.85 20.31
C TRP A 111 -8.05 -0.72 19.71
N PRO A 112 -8.28 0.39 20.44
CA PRO A 112 -9.10 1.50 19.94
C PRO A 112 -8.47 2.20 18.75
N GLU A 113 -9.31 2.69 17.83
CA GLU A 113 -8.86 3.18 16.52
C GLU A 113 -8.06 4.48 16.59
N ARG A 114 -8.37 5.30 17.60
CA ARG A 114 -7.82 6.65 17.80
C ARG A 114 -6.77 6.68 18.92
N GLU A 115 -6.48 5.55 19.54
CA GLU A 115 -5.42 5.45 20.55
C GLU A 115 -4.07 5.12 19.87
N PRO A 116 -2.95 5.69 20.36
CA PRO A 116 -1.62 5.31 19.90
C PRO A 116 -1.39 3.81 20.08
N MET A 117 -0.88 3.14 19.04
CA MET A 117 -0.65 1.70 19.11
C MET A 117 0.67 1.37 19.82
N PRO A 118 0.73 0.24 20.56
CA PRO A 118 1.98 -0.26 21.11
C PRO A 118 2.93 -0.62 19.98
N MET A 119 4.23 -0.51 20.26
CA MET A 119 5.29 -0.60 19.27
C MET A 119 5.26 -1.91 18.43
N PRO A 120 5.03 -3.12 19.00
CA PRO A 120 4.92 -4.35 18.21
C PRO A 120 3.77 -4.32 17.20
N LEU A 121 2.60 -3.81 17.62
CA LEU A 121 1.42 -3.70 16.75
C LEU A 121 1.64 -2.64 15.66
N SER A 122 2.24 -1.51 16.00
CA SER A 122 2.59 -0.47 15.04
C SER A 122 3.56 -0.98 13.96
N ARG A 123 4.60 -1.75 14.33
CA ARG A 123 5.52 -2.38 13.37
C ARG A 123 4.82 -3.37 12.45
N PHE A 124 3.85 -4.13 12.95
CA PHE A 124 3.04 -5.00 12.11
C PHE A 124 2.20 -4.20 11.11
N CYS A 125 1.51 -3.14 11.56
CA CYS A 125 0.73 -2.26 10.68
C CYS A 125 1.62 -1.60 9.62
N GLN A 126 2.82 -1.16 9.98
CA GLN A 126 3.81 -0.64 9.04
C GLN A 126 4.19 -1.69 7.99
N ALA A 127 4.53 -2.91 8.41
CA ALA A 127 4.88 -4.00 7.48
C ALA A 127 3.71 -4.38 6.57
N ASP A 128 2.47 -4.43 7.10
CA ASP A 128 1.27 -4.68 6.32
C ASP A 128 1.00 -3.57 5.31
N GLN A 129 1.20 -2.30 5.68
CA GLN A 129 1.07 -1.19 4.74
C GLN A 129 2.15 -1.27 3.65
N THR A 130 3.42 -1.48 4.00
CA THR A 130 4.50 -1.65 3.02
C THR A 130 4.20 -2.79 2.05
N ALA A 131 3.72 -3.92 2.57
CA ALA A 131 3.30 -5.06 1.74
C ALA A 131 2.17 -4.67 0.77
N ARG A 132 1.19 -3.87 1.21
CA ARG A 132 0.12 -3.37 0.31
C ARG A 132 0.69 -2.44 -0.76
N LEU A 133 1.55 -1.49 -0.37
CA LEU A 133 2.17 -0.54 -1.30
C LEU A 133 2.96 -1.25 -2.40
N ILE A 134 3.72 -2.29 -2.03
CA ILE A 134 4.45 -3.10 -3.01
C ILE A 134 3.48 -3.80 -3.96
N GLY A 135 2.42 -4.42 -3.43
CA GLY A 135 1.40 -5.06 -4.28
C GLY A 135 0.72 -4.08 -5.23
N GLN A 136 0.38 -2.89 -4.75
CA GLN A 136 -0.22 -1.83 -5.55
C GLN A 136 0.74 -1.31 -6.62
N ALA A 137 2.02 -1.09 -6.30
CA ALA A 137 3.02 -0.64 -7.26
C ALA A 137 3.23 -1.67 -8.40
N MET A 138 3.21 -2.96 -8.11
CA MET A 138 3.34 -4.01 -9.13
C MET A 138 2.15 -4.01 -10.11
N LEU A 139 0.93 -3.83 -9.58
CA LEU A 139 -0.28 -3.76 -10.41
C LEU A 139 -0.39 -2.41 -11.15
N GLU A 140 0.02 -1.32 -10.53
CA GLU A 140 0.12 -0.01 -11.16
C GLU A 140 1.10 -0.03 -12.35
N GLY A 141 2.33 -0.51 -12.14
CA GLY A 141 3.31 -0.65 -13.22
C GLY A 141 2.81 -1.54 -14.36
N THR A 142 2.04 -2.58 -14.04
CA THR A 142 1.37 -3.43 -15.03
C THR A 142 0.33 -2.66 -15.84
N ALA A 143 -0.49 -1.83 -15.18
CA ALA A 143 -1.49 -1.00 -15.84
C ALA A 143 -0.81 0.00 -16.77
N VAL A 144 0.26 0.67 -16.32
CA VAL A 144 1.03 1.62 -17.11
C VAL A 144 1.67 0.95 -18.33
N ILE A 145 2.33 -0.20 -18.17
CA ILE A 145 2.89 -0.98 -19.28
C ILE A 145 1.79 -1.26 -20.31
N ASN A 146 0.63 -1.75 -19.85
CA ASN A 146 -0.46 -2.09 -20.75
C ASN A 146 -1.11 -0.86 -21.40
N PHE A 147 -1.16 0.30 -20.74
CA PHE A 147 -1.57 1.54 -21.40
C PHE A 147 -0.58 1.99 -22.48
N VAL A 148 0.73 1.86 -22.24
CA VAL A 148 1.76 2.13 -23.25
C VAL A 148 1.63 1.15 -24.41
N MET A 149 1.44 -0.14 -24.15
CA MET A 149 1.25 -1.13 -25.22
C MET A 149 -0.05 -0.90 -25.99
N MET A 150 -1.14 -0.51 -25.32
CA MET A 150 -2.38 -0.08 -25.97
C MET A 150 -2.13 1.13 -26.87
N PHE A 151 -1.40 2.14 -26.40
CA PHE A 151 -1.02 3.30 -27.19
C PHE A 151 -0.22 2.90 -28.45
N LEU A 152 0.74 2.00 -28.31
CA LEU A 152 1.61 1.55 -29.41
C LEU A 152 0.97 0.56 -30.39
N THR A 153 -0.16 -0.08 -30.06
CA THR A 153 -0.76 -1.12 -30.91
C THR A 153 -2.24 -0.96 -31.19
N ARG A 154 -2.91 -0.07 -30.45
CA ARG A 154 -4.37 0.08 -30.41
C ARG A 154 -5.12 -1.21 -30.11
N SER A 155 -4.43 -2.19 -29.50
CA SER A 155 -5.05 -3.45 -29.15
C SER A 155 -5.96 -3.30 -27.94
N PRO A 156 -7.25 -3.67 -28.03
CA PRO A 156 -8.16 -3.63 -26.90
C PRO A 156 -7.77 -4.63 -25.80
N VAL A 157 -6.97 -5.65 -26.12
CA VAL A 157 -6.48 -6.63 -25.15
C VAL A 157 -5.61 -5.96 -24.09
N ASN A 158 -4.70 -5.08 -24.51
CA ASN A 158 -3.85 -4.33 -23.59
C ASN A 158 -4.68 -3.39 -22.70
N LEU A 159 -5.73 -2.76 -23.25
CA LEU A 159 -6.66 -1.97 -22.44
C LEU A 159 -7.36 -2.83 -21.36
N MET A 160 -7.85 -4.02 -21.74
CA MET A 160 -8.47 -4.95 -20.78
C MET A 160 -7.48 -5.35 -19.68
N CYS A 161 -6.23 -5.67 -20.03
CA CYS A 161 -5.19 -5.99 -19.07
C CYS A 161 -4.89 -4.81 -18.12
N ALA A 162 -4.83 -3.58 -18.64
CA ALA A 162 -4.65 -2.38 -17.82
C ALA A 162 -5.80 -2.17 -16.84
N VAL A 163 -7.05 -2.34 -17.30
CA VAL A 163 -8.25 -2.22 -16.45
C VAL A 163 -8.26 -3.29 -15.36
N VAL A 164 -7.92 -4.55 -15.69
CA VAL A 164 -7.82 -5.63 -14.70
C VAL A 164 -6.79 -5.30 -13.62
N ALA A 165 -5.61 -4.82 -14.01
CA ALA A 165 -4.58 -4.42 -13.07
C ALA A 165 -5.03 -3.25 -12.17
N LEU A 166 -5.72 -2.25 -12.74
CA LEU A 166 -6.26 -1.11 -12.01
C LEU A 166 -7.36 -1.55 -11.00
N VAL A 167 -8.25 -2.46 -11.40
CA VAL A 167 -9.23 -3.07 -10.50
C VAL A 167 -8.52 -3.78 -9.35
N GLY A 168 -7.39 -4.45 -9.61
CA GLY A 168 -6.55 -5.04 -8.58
C GLY A 168 -5.99 -4.02 -7.57
N VAL A 169 -5.52 -2.85 -8.03
CA VAL A 169 -5.06 -1.75 -7.15
C VAL A 169 -6.20 -1.28 -6.25
N VAL A 170 -7.40 -1.05 -6.83
CA VAL A 170 -8.59 -0.61 -6.09
C VAL A 170 -9.06 -1.70 -5.11
N ALA A 171 -8.98 -2.97 -5.49
CA ALA A 171 -9.35 -4.09 -4.61
C ALA A 171 -8.47 -4.14 -3.33
N MET A 172 -7.25 -3.60 -3.37
CA MET A 172 -6.35 -3.49 -2.22
C MET A 172 -6.65 -2.31 -1.27
N PHE A 173 -7.76 -1.59 -1.47
CA PHE A 173 -8.14 -0.44 -0.65
C PHE A 173 -8.06 -0.73 0.86
N PRO A 174 -7.27 0.03 1.62
CA PRO A 174 -7.12 -0.20 3.03
C PRO A 174 -8.30 0.40 3.78
N THR A 175 -9.01 -0.44 4.52
CA THR A 175 -10.03 0.00 5.47
C THR A 175 -9.66 -0.46 6.86
N ILE A 176 -10.16 0.26 7.87
CA ILE A 176 -9.94 -0.09 9.28
C ILE A 176 -10.43 -1.52 9.56
N GLY A 177 -11.62 -1.87 9.05
CA GLY A 177 -12.17 -3.23 9.18
C GLY A 177 -11.26 -4.31 8.58
N ARG A 178 -10.67 -4.06 7.40
CA ARG A 178 -9.71 -4.99 6.78
C ARG A 178 -8.42 -5.12 7.59
N MET A 179 -7.93 -4.02 8.19
CA MET A 179 -6.76 -4.08 9.08
C MET A 179 -7.06 -4.87 10.35
N ARG A 180 -8.22 -4.65 10.98
CA ARG A 180 -8.67 -5.43 12.15
C ARG A 180 -8.78 -6.92 11.86
N THR A 181 -9.41 -7.26 10.73
CA THR A 181 -9.57 -8.67 10.30
C THR A 181 -8.21 -9.33 10.12
N ARG A 182 -7.22 -8.60 9.57
CA ARG A 182 -5.86 -9.13 9.42
C ARG A 182 -5.17 -9.34 10.77
N ILE A 183 -5.27 -8.39 11.69
CA ILE A 183 -4.73 -8.54 13.04
C ILE A 183 -5.35 -9.78 13.70
N ALA A 184 -6.68 -9.92 13.68
CA ALA A 184 -7.37 -11.10 14.23
C ALA A 184 -6.88 -12.41 13.58
N SER A 185 -6.82 -12.47 12.24
CA SER A 185 -6.37 -13.67 11.52
C SER A 185 -4.93 -14.09 11.86
N VAL A 186 -4.08 -13.14 12.25
CA VAL A 186 -2.69 -13.42 12.64
C VAL A 186 -2.61 -13.93 14.06
N LEU A 187 -3.48 -13.49 14.98
CA LEU A 187 -3.42 -13.89 16.38
C LEU A 187 -4.18 -15.21 16.63
N GLU A 188 -5.15 -15.55 15.78
CA GLU A 188 -5.92 -16.80 15.85
C GLU A 188 -5.27 -17.98 15.10
N ALA A 189 -4.31 -17.71 14.21
CA ALA A 189 -3.55 -18.72 13.45
C ALA A 189 -2.34 -19.24 14.22
#